data_AF-A0A7C8YU43-F1
#
_entry.id   AF-A0A7C8YU43-F1
#
_cell.length_a   1.000
_cell.length_b   1.000
_cell.length_c   1.000
_cell.angle_alpha   90.00
_cell.angle_beta   90.00
_cell.angle_gamma   90.00
#
_symmetry.space_group_name_H-M   'P 1'
#
loop_
_entity.id
_entity.type
_entity.pdbx_description
1 polymer ?
#
loop_
_entity_poly.entity_id
_entity_poly.type
_entity_poly.pdbx_seq_one_letter_code
_entity_poly.pdbx_strand_id
1 'polypeptide(L)'
;HVHPTSQATGCEAAVVYRGKNKDGQDYDYLVAWSTPWAFWYKNKSWCDVEEVDKFRSWDQVKSTLEGSDPSHDIEKEGCIIETEIATGSSPQLRATFKTPYSN
;
A
#
# COMPACT_ATOMS: atom_id res chain seq x y z
N HIS A 1 -3.27 11.90 -6.25
CA HIS A 1 -4.57 11.45 -6.76
C HIS A 1 -5.63 12.34 -6.14
N VAL A 2 -6.46 13.02 -6.92
CA VAL A 2 -7.47 14.00 -6.45
C VAL A 2 -8.80 13.66 -7.13
N HIS A 3 -9.91 13.79 -6.39
CA HIS A 3 -11.22 13.26 -6.78
C HIS A 3 -11.82 13.93 -8.03
N PRO A 4 -12.53 13.17 -8.89
CA PRO A 4 -13.45 13.75 -9.86
C PRO A 4 -14.67 14.33 -9.12
N THR A 5 -15.04 15.53 -9.53
CA THR A 5 -16.11 16.33 -8.94
C THR A 5 -17.47 15.60 -9.05
N SER A 6 -18.15 15.45 -7.91
CA SER A 6 -19.57 15.05 -7.78
C SER A 6 -19.92 13.56 -7.67
N GLN A 7 -19.04 12.71 -7.11
CA GLN A 7 -19.45 11.41 -6.55
C GLN A 7 -18.88 11.22 -5.13
N ALA A 8 -19.67 10.63 -4.23
CA ALA A 8 -19.26 10.23 -2.89
C ALA A 8 -18.36 8.96 -2.95
N THR A 9 -17.29 9.03 -3.73
CA THR A 9 -16.36 7.91 -3.95
C THR A 9 -15.08 8.21 -3.17
N GLY A 10 -14.71 7.33 -2.24
CA GLY A 10 -13.40 7.36 -1.61
C GLY A 10 -12.27 7.24 -2.64
N CYS A 11 -11.04 7.59 -2.26
CA CYS A 11 -9.87 7.40 -3.11
C CYS A 11 -9.21 6.07 -2.72
N GLU A 12 -9.25 5.12 -3.63
CA GLU A 12 -8.53 3.84 -3.52
C GLU A 12 -7.53 3.74 -4.65
N ALA A 13 -6.30 3.35 -4.33
CA ALA A 13 -5.27 3.08 -5.31
C ALA A 13 -4.17 2.20 -4.72
N ALA A 14 -3.35 1.65 -5.60
CA ALA A 14 -2.12 0.98 -5.25
C ALA A 14 -1.00 1.34 -6.21
N VAL A 15 0.23 1.22 -5.73
CA VAL A 15 1.45 1.30 -6.49
C VAL A 15 2.29 0.06 -6.24
N VAL A 16 2.90 -0.45 -7.30
CA VAL A 16 3.85 -1.56 -7.23
C VAL A 16 5.21 -1.04 -7.69
N TYR A 17 6.20 -1.16 -6.82
CA TYR A 17 7.59 -0.87 -7.15
C TYR A 17 8.33 -2.18 -7.39
N ARG A 18 9.26 -2.20 -8.33
CA ARG A 18 10.17 -3.34 -8.52
C ARG A 18 11.53 -3.02 -7.93
N GLY A 19 12.06 -3.93 -7.14
CA GLY A 19 13.35 -3.79 -6.48
C GLY A 19 14.03 -5.12 -6.24
N LYS A 20 15.13 -5.10 -5.48
CA LYS A 20 15.91 -6.28 -5.14
C LYS A 20 15.69 -6.70 -3.69
N ASN A 21 15.47 -7.99 -3.46
CA ASN A 21 15.45 -8.57 -2.12
C ASN A 21 16.87 -8.73 -1.53
N LYS A 22 16.95 -9.33 -0.34
CA LYS A 22 18.24 -9.60 0.34
C LYS A 22 19.23 -10.45 -0.47
N ASP A 23 18.72 -11.29 -1.37
CA ASP A 23 19.52 -12.19 -2.19
C ASP A 23 19.81 -11.59 -3.59
N GLY A 24 19.41 -10.35 -3.85
CA GLY A 24 19.58 -9.68 -5.15
C GLY A 24 18.57 -10.12 -6.22
N GLN A 25 17.52 -10.84 -5.83
CA GLN A 25 16.44 -11.29 -6.72
C GLN A 25 15.40 -10.18 -6.92
N ASP A 26 14.79 -10.12 -8.10
CA ASP A 26 13.72 -9.17 -8.36
C ASP A 26 12.45 -9.54 -7.60
N TYR A 27 11.92 -8.57 -6.86
CA TYR A 27 10.68 -8.65 -6.10
C TYR A 27 9.84 -7.38 -6.33
N ASP A 28 8.53 -7.55 -6.20
CA ASP A 28 7.56 -6.46 -6.28
C ASP A 28 7.13 -6.05 -4.87
N TYR A 29 7.08 -4.74 -4.64
CA TYR A 29 6.74 -4.09 -3.37
C TYR A 29 5.45 -3.31 -3.57
N LEU A 30 4.38 -3.76 -2.93
CA LEU A 30 3.05 -3.15 -3.02
C LEU A 30 2.84 -2.15 -1.89
N VAL A 31 2.25 -1.01 -2.23
CA VAL A 31 1.60 -0.11 -1.27
C VAL A 31 0.22 0.26 -1.81
N ALA A 32 -0.81 -0.02 -1.03
CA ALA A 32 -2.20 0.28 -1.32
C ALA A 32 -2.79 1.17 -0.23
N TRP A 33 -3.74 2.04 -0.59
CA TRP A 33 -4.42 2.92 0.36
C TRP A 33 -5.87 3.15 -0.02
N SER A 34 -6.70 3.38 1.00
CA SER A 34 -8.11 3.78 0.86
C SER A 34 -8.41 4.96 1.77
N THR A 35 -9.02 6.00 1.20
CA THR A 35 -9.53 7.17 1.93
C THR A 35 -11.04 7.28 1.69
N PRO A 36 -11.86 6.59 2.51
CA PRO A 36 -13.31 6.57 2.34
C PRO A 36 -13.91 7.95 2.61
N TRP A 37 -15.01 8.28 1.90
CA TRP A 37 -15.66 9.60 2.02
C TRP A 37 -16.41 9.78 3.34
N ALA A 38 -16.91 8.69 3.93
CA ALA A 38 -17.73 8.74 5.13
C ALA A 38 -16.88 8.85 6.40
N PHE A 39 -17.21 9.83 7.25
CA PHE A 39 -16.49 10.18 8.49
C PHE A 39 -16.34 9.02 9.50
N TRP A 40 -17.22 8.01 9.43
CA TRP A 40 -17.19 6.82 10.29
C TRP A 40 -16.16 5.78 9.84
N TYR A 41 -15.72 5.85 8.58
CA TYR A 41 -14.76 4.91 8.02
C TYR A 41 -13.35 5.45 8.18
N LYS A 42 -12.47 4.59 8.72
CA LYS A 42 -11.06 4.92 8.88
C LYS A 42 -10.34 4.81 7.54
N ASN A 43 -9.36 5.68 7.33
CA ASN A 43 -8.40 5.50 6.24
C ASN A 43 -7.65 4.19 6.45
N LYS A 44 -7.29 3.53 5.36
CA LYS A 44 -6.63 2.23 5.37
C LYS A 44 -5.37 2.27 4.52
N SER A 45 -4.35 1.55 4.95
CA SER A 45 -3.17 1.29 4.16
C SER A 45 -2.79 -0.18 4.26
N TRP A 46 -2.17 -0.68 3.21
CA TRP A 46 -1.67 -2.05 3.17
C TRP A 46 -0.39 -2.10 2.35
N CYS A 47 0.57 -2.91 2.78
CA CYS A 47 1.80 -3.15 2.05
C CYS A 47 2.15 -4.64 2.06
N ASP A 48 2.80 -5.10 1.00
CA ASP A 48 3.26 -6.48 0.87
C ASP A 48 4.48 -6.57 -0.05
N VAL A 49 5.22 -7.67 0.06
CA VAL A 49 6.37 -8.02 -0.78
C VAL A 49 6.10 -9.37 -1.39
N GLU A 50 6.18 -9.48 -2.71
CA GLU A 50 5.96 -10.74 -3.42
C GLU A 50 6.91 -10.88 -4.61
N GLU A 51 7.00 -12.10 -5.15
CA GLU A 51 7.73 -12.32 -6.40
C GLU A 51 7.17 -11.43 -7.53
N VAL A 52 8.00 -11.21 -8.54
CA VAL A 52 7.64 -10.46 -9.75
C VAL A 52 6.30 -10.89 -10.32
N ASP A 53 5.45 -9.88 -10.59
CA ASP A 53 4.13 -9.99 -11.19
C ASP A 53 3.12 -10.84 -10.39
N LYS A 54 3.21 -10.89 -9.06
CA LYS A 54 2.17 -11.53 -8.23
C LYS A 54 0.94 -10.63 -8.02
N PHE A 55 1.12 -9.32 -7.97
CA PHE A 55 0.03 -8.35 -7.79
C PHE A 55 -0.71 -8.03 -9.10
N ARG A 56 -1.30 -9.04 -9.75
CA ARG A 56 -2.01 -8.87 -11.04
C ARG A 56 -3.49 -8.51 -10.92
N SER A 57 -4.10 -8.77 -9.77
CA SER A 57 -5.52 -8.56 -9.55
C SER A 57 -5.75 -7.44 -8.56
N TRP A 58 -6.40 -6.37 -9.04
CA TRP A 58 -6.84 -5.30 -8.16
C TRP A 58 -7.86 -5.79 -7.13
N ASP A 59 -8.74 -6.73 -7.48
CA ASP A 59 -9.77 -7.24 -6.56
C ASP A 59 -9.15 -7.94 -5.35
N GLN A 60 -8.04 -8.66 -5.55
CA GLN A 60 -7.29 -9.29 -4.46
C GLN A 60 -6.66 -8.23 -3.55
N VAL A 61 -6.02 -7.21 -4.14
CA VAL A 61 -5.39 -6.12 -3.39
C VAL A 61 -6.44 -5.34 -2.59
N LYS A 62 -7.58 -5.04 -3.23
CA LYS A 62 -8.69 -4.32 -2.63
C LYS A 62 -9.32 -5.10 -1.48
N SER A 63 -9.56 -6.39 -1.65
CA SER A 63 -10.15 -7.22 -0.59
C SER A 63 -9.28 -7.23 0.68
N THR A 64 -7.95 -7.28 0.53
CA THR A 64 -7.03 -7.22 1.66
C THR A 64 -6.98 -5.81 2.28
N LEU A 65 -6.93 -4.78 1.43
CA LEU A 65 -6.96 -3.38 1.86
C LEU A 65 -8.22 -3.04 2.64
N GLU A 66 -9.39 -3.54 2.26
CA GLU A 66 -10.65 -3.32 2.99
C GLU A 66 -10.63 -3.94 4.40
N GLY A 67 -9.82 -4.97 4.62
CA GLY A 67 -9.61 -5.59 5.93
C GLY A 67 -8.52 -4.92 6.77
N SER A 68 -7.74 -3.98 6.21
CA SER A 68 -6.56 -3.44 6.87
C SER A 68 -6.84 -2.24 7.78
N ASP A 69 -5.84 -1.91 8.59
CA ASP A 69 -5.81 -0.76 9.48
C ASP A 69 -5.17 0.47 8.80
N PRO A 70 -5.20 1.66 9.43
CA PRO A 70 -4.52 2.86 8.92
C PRO A 70 -2.99 2.75 8.87
N SER A 71 -2.43 1.68 9.42
CA SER A 71 -1.00 1.39 9.38
C SER A 71 -0.80 -0.12 9.21
N HIS A 72 0.25 -0.49 8.48
CA HIS A 72 0.64 -1.87 8.29
C HIS A 72 2.16 -1.94 8.11
N ASP A 73 2.80 -2.97 8.66
CA ASP A 73 4.20 -3.27 8.43
C ASP A 73 4.37 -4.76 8.11
N ILE A 74 5.40 -5.08 7.33
CA ILE A 74 5.75 -6.45 6.99
C ILE A 74 7.26 -6.56 6.84
N GLU A 75 7.80 -7.69 7.31
CA GLU A 75 9.14 -8.16 6.99
C GLU A 75 9.04 -9.44 6.17
N LYS A 76 9.59 -9.42 4.95
CA LYS A 76 9.54 -10.56 4.02
C LYS A 76 10.73 -10.52 3.07
N GLU A 77 11.37 -11.67 2.85
CA GLU A 77 12.58 -11.79 2.02
C GLU A 77 13.70 -10.81 2.41
N GLY A 78 13.81 -10.53 3.72
CA GLY A 78 14.75 -9.58 4.30
C GLY A 78 14.49 -8.11 3.97
N CYS A 79 13.34 -7.80 3.35
CA CYS A 79 12.88 -6.44 3.12
C CYS A 79 11.83 -6.08 4.16
N ILE A 80 11.86 -4.82 4.61
CA ILE A 80 10.84 -4.28 5.50
C ILE A 80 10.08 -3.19 4.75
N ILE A 81 8.75 -3.28 4.75
CA ILE A 81 7.88 -2.18 4.32
C ILE A 81 7.03 -1.75 5.50
N GLU A 82 6.95 -0.45 5.73
CA GLU A 82 6.05 0.17 6.69
C GLU A 82 5.16 1.15 5.94
N THR A 83 3.85 1.09 6.12
CA THR A 83 2.91 2.07 5.57
C THR A 83 2.00 2.62 6.65
N GLU A 84 1.71 3.91 6.56
CA GLU A 84 0.84 4.63 7.48
C GLU A 84 0.08 5.72 6.72
N ILE A 85 -1.22 5.81 6.97
CA ILE A 85 -2.06 6.88 6.43
C ILE A 85 -2.66 7.69 7.57
N ALA A 86 -2.50 9.01 7.50
CA ALA A 86 -3.05 9.93 8.47
C ALA A 86 -4.60 9.88 8.49
N THR A 87 -5.22 10.42 9.53
CA THR A 87 -6.68 10.56 9.61
C THR A 87 -7.18 11.78 8.84
N GLY A 88 -8.50 11.84 8.59
CA GLY A 88 -9.16 12.95 7.91
C GLY A 88 -9.38 12.71 6.41
N SER A 89 -9.98 13.70 5.75
CA SER A 89 -10.43 13.63 4.35
C SER A 89 -9.37 13.98 3.30
N SER A 90 -8.21 14.47 3.72
CA SER A 90 -7.05 14.72 2.86
C SER A 90 -5.78 14.22 3.54
N PRO A 91 -5.69 12.90 3.78
CA PRO A 91 -4.63 12.35 4.61
C PRO A 91 -3.31 12.27 3.84
N GLN A 92 -2.22 12.39 4.58
CA GLN A 92 -0.90 12.06 4.08
C GLN A 92 -0.68 10.55 4.22
N LEU A 93 -0.30 9.90 3.12
CA LEU A 93 0.22 8.53 3.11
C LEU A 93 1.75 8.58 3.20
N ARG A 94 2.32 7.78 4.11
CA ARG A 94 3.75 7.52 4.21
C ARG A 94 3.99 6.04 3.98
N ALA A 95 4.98 5.73 3.16
CA ALA A 95 5.50 4.38 2.99
C ALA A 95 7.03 4.43 3.07
N THR A 96 7.61 3.55 3.88
CA THR A 96 9.05 3.41 4.06
C THR A 96 9.46 2.02 3.60
N PHE A 97 10.40 1.95 2.66
CA PHE A 97 10.98 0.69 2.19
C PHE A 97 12.41 0.60 2.74
N LYS A 98 12.73 -0.46 3.46
CA LYS A 98 14.08 -0.77 3.93
C LYS A 98 14.52 -2.05 3.23
N THR A 99 15.42 -1.90 2.28
CA THR A 99 16.02 -3.02 1.56
C THR A 99 17.48 -3.18 1.99
N PRO A 100 17.94 -4.41 2.29
CA PRO A 100 19.31 -4.66 2.74
C PRO A 100 20.32 -4.47 1.60
N TYR A 101 19.86 -4.51 0.34
CA TYR A 101 20.66 -4.16 -0.81
C TYR A 101 20.71 -2.62 -0.95
N SER A 102 21.74 -2.03 -0.35
CA SER A 102 22.22 -0.68 -0.67
C SER A 102 23.58 -0.86 -1.32
N ASN A 103 23.64 -0.70 -2.65
CA ASN A 103 24.92 -0.61 -3.37
C ASN A 103 25.61 0.71 -3.08
#